data_AF-A0A4U0GFD7-F1
#
_entry.id   AF-A0A4U0GFD7-F1
#
_cell.length_a   1.000
_cell.length_b   1.000
_cell.length_c   1.000
_cell.angle_alpha   90.00
_cell.angle_beta   90.00
_cell.angle_gamma   90.00
#
_symmetry.space_group_name_H-M   'P 1'
#
loop_
_entity.id
_entity.type
_entity.pdbx_description
1 polymer ?
#
loop_
_entity_poly.entity_id
_entity_poly.type
_entity_poly.pdbx_seq_one_letter_code
_entity_poly.pdbx_strand_id
1 'polypeptide(L)'
;MSKQILPAHLAAIVSTLLTDPQALGELDSEDTFLRFFEAIGQVVADHCGGTINGVSPALCPGSVEADGQPMLSVSPSESLPSMTENVWAPYDPEGWADARTSESDAQ
;
A
#
# COMPACT_ATOMS: atom_id res chain seq x y z
N MET A 1 13.66 -10.57 28.26
CA MET A 1 12.28 -11.09 28.26
C MET A 1 11.55 -10.50 27.07
N SER A 2 10.96 -11.32 26.20
CA SER A 2 10.21 -10.84 25.02
C SER A 2 8.71 -10.75 25.31
N LYS A 3 8.03 -9.76 24.74
CA LYS A 3 6.56 -9.73 24.68
C LYS A 3 6.08 -10.63 23.55
N GLN A 4 4.95 -11.31 23.75
CA GLN A 4 4.28 -12.13 22.74
C GLN A 4 2.92 -11.50 22.45
N ILE A 5 2.57 -11.33 21.17
CA ILE A 5 1.32 -10.72 20.74
C ILE A 5 0.61 -11.62 19.71
N LEU A 6 -0.72 -11.50 19.62
CA LEU A 6 -1.53 -12.24 18.66
C LEU A 6 -1.56 -11.53 17.30
N PRO A 7 -1.86 -12.23 16.19
CA PRO A 7 -2.03 -11.59 14.88
C PRO A 7 -3.03 -10.43 14.89
N ALA A 8 -4.15 -10.58 15.62
CA ALA A 8 -5.14 -9.52 15.78
C ALA A 8 -4.59 -8.28 16.49
N HIS A 9 -3.65 -8.45 17.43
CA HIS A 9 -3.00 -7.32 18.09
C HIS A 9 -2.07 -6.57 17.13
N LEU A 10 -1.30 -7.28 16.31
CA LEU A 10 -0.45 -6.66 15.31
C LEU A 10 -1.27 -5.90 14.26
N ALA A 11 -2.36 -6.50 13.79
CA ALA A 11 -3.30 -5.84 12.87
C ALA A 11 -3.83 -4.53 13.49
N ALA A 12 -4.30 -4.56 14.73
CA ALA A 12 -4.78 -3.38 15.42
C ALA A 12 -3.70 -2.29 15.55
N ILE A 13 -2.46 -2.65 15.90
CA ILE A 13 -1.34 -1.70 15.99
C ILE A 13 -1.06 -1.05 14.64
N VAL A 14 -0.92 -1.84 13.58
CA VAL A 14 -0.65 -1.32 12.22
C VAL A 14 -1.81 -0.44 11.74
N SER A 15 -3.06 -0.85 11.94
CA SER A 15 -4.22 -0.03 11.61
C SER A 15 -4.21 1.30 12.35
N THR A 16 -3.99 1.30 13.68
CA THR A 16 -3.90 2.55 14.46
C THR A 16 -2.79 3.46 13.94
N LEU A 17 -1.61 2.92 13.66
CA LEU A 17 -0.49 3.71 13.13
C LEU A 17 -0.77 4.29 11.73
N LEU A 18 -1.58 3.62 10.91
CA LEU A 18 -1.96 4.09 9.58
C LEU A 18 -3.12 5.11 9.60
N THR A 19 -4.05 5.01 10.55
CA THR A 19 -5.25 5.88 10.59
C THR A 19 -5.18 7.01 11.60
N ASP A 20 -4.39 6.85 12.67
CA ASP A 20 -4.15 7.85 13.71
C ASP A 20 -2.68 7.80 14.18
N PRO A 21 -1.74 8.34 13.37
CA PRO A 21 -0.30 8.21 13.61
C PRO A 21 0.17 8.83 14.93
N GLN A 22 -0.61 9.77 15.48
CA GLN A 22 -0.30 10.49 16.72
C GLN A 22 -0.80 9.74 17.96
N ALA A 23 -1.67 8.73 17.83
CA ALA A 23 -2.24 8.00 18.96
C ALA A 23 -1.19 7.35 19.87
N LEU A 24 -0.07 6.90 19.29
CA LEU A 24 1.01 6.23 20.00
C LEU A 24 2.24 7.13 20.21
N GLY A 25 2.33 8.27 19.52
CA GLY A 25 3.49 9.18 19.56
C GLY A 25 4.78 8.56 18.99
N GLU A 26 4.66 7.58 18.09
CA GLU A 26 5.81 6.90 17.47
C GLU A 26 6.06 7.40 16.03
N LEU A 27 5.08 8.08 15.42
CA LEU A 27 5.13 8.60 14.04
C LEU A 27 4.92 10.13 14.06
N ASP A 28 5.79 10.83 14.78
CA ASP A 28 5.66 12.26 15.11
C ASP A 28 5.91 13.22 13.94
N SER A 29 6.32 12.71 12.78
CA SER A 29 6.54 13.52 11.58
C SER A 29 5.93 12.86 10.35
N GLU A 30 5.53 13.69 9.37
CA GLU A 30 5.03 13.23 8.08
C GLU A 30 6.02 12.28 7.39
N ASP A 31 7.31 12.63 7.34
CA ASP A 31 8.35 11.77 6.75
C ASP A 31 8.44 10.38 7.42
N THR A 32 8.22 10.31 8.73
CA THR A 32 8.28 9.04 9.47
C THR A 32 7.03 8.22 9.21
N PHE A 33 5.87 8.87 9.14
CA PHE A 33 4.62 8.24 8.72
C PHE A 33 4.70 7.70 7.29
N LEU A 34 5.17 8.48 6.32
CA LEU A 34 5.27 8.05 4.92
C LEU A 34 6.21 6.85 4.75
N ARG A 35 7.36 6.85 5.44
CA ARG A 35 8.28 5.70 5.45
C ARG A 35 7.66 4.46 6.08
N PHE A 36 6.90 4.62 7.16
CA PHE A 36 6.17 3.51 7.77
C PHE A 36 5.10 2.96 6.82
N PHE A 37 4.33 3.84 6.19
CA PHE A 37 3.29 3.47 5.23
C PHE A 37 3.86 2.69 4.04
N GLU A 38 4.95 3.19 3.44
CA GLU A 38 5.68 2.52 2.37
C GLU A 38 6.20 1.14 2.82
N ALA A 39 6.80 1.06 4.01
CA ALA A 39 7.34 -0.19 4.54
C ALA A 39 6.26 -1.25 4.77
N ILE A 40 5.08 -0.88 5.27
CA ILE A 40 3.94 -1.80 5.39
C ILE A 40 3.47 -2.27 4.01
N GLY A 41 3.39 -1.36 3.04
CA GLY A 41 3.12 -1.70 1.65
C GLY A 41 4.11 -2.73 1.10
N GLN A 42 5.40 -2.53 1.36
CA GLN A 42 6.47 -3.42 0.92
C GLN A 42 6.34 -4.82 1.56
N VAL A 43 6.02 -4.91 2.85
CA VAL A 43 5.78 -6.21 3.51
C VAL A 43 4.65 -6.97 2.82
N VAL A 44 3.56 -6.29 2.45
CA VAL A 44 2.46 -6.94 1.72
C VAL A 44 2.92 -7.37 0.33
N ALA A 45 3.64 -6.53 -0.41
CA ALA A 45 4.16 -6.86 -1.73
C ALA A 45 5.13 -8.06 -1.72
N ASP A 46 6.01 -8.13 -0.73
CA ASP A 46 6.99 -9.22 -0.58
C ASP A 46 6.31 -10.58 -0.36
N HIS A 47 5.14 -10.60 0.27
CA HIS A 47 4.41 -11.83 0.60
C HIS A 47 3.25 -12.17 -0.33
N CYS A 48 2.61 -11.16 -0.93
CA CYS A 48 1.37 -11.30 -1.70
C CYS A 48 1.53 -10.91 -3.17
N GLY A 49 2.70 -10.42 -3.57
CA GLY A 49 2.97 -9.90 -4.91
C GLY A 49 2.56 -8.43 -5.07
N GLY A 50 2.98 -7.84 -6.19
CA GLY A 50 2.98 -6.41 -6.45
C GLY A 50 4.39 -5.80 -6.36
N THR A 51 4.55 -4.62 -6.95
CA THR A 51 5.79 -3.82 -6.87
C THR A 51 5.43 -2.45 -6.33
N ILE A 52 6.00 -2.08 -5.17
CA ILE A 52 5.81 -0.75 -4.61
C ILE A 52 6.64 0.25 -5.41
N ASN A 53 6.01 1.25 -5.99
CA ASN A 53 6.68 2.31 -6.74
C ASN A 53 7.03 3.54 -5.86
N GLY A 54 6.53 3.56 -4.63
CA GLY A 54 6.71 4.62 -3.65
C GLY A 54 5.40 5.19 -3.11
N VAL A 55 5.51 6.18 -2.24
CA VAL A 55 4.37 6.91 -1.65
C VAL A 55 4.35 8.35 -2.15
N SER A 56 3.21 8.80 -2.64
CA SER A 56 2.96 10.20 -2.98
C SER A 56 2.43 10.93 -1.75
N PRO A 57 3.04 12.05 -1.30
CA PRO A 57 2.51 12.84 -0.20
C PRO A 57 1.20 13.53 -0.57
N ALA A 58 0.40 13.85 0.45
CA ALA A 58 -0.93 14.46 0.38
C ALA A 58 -1.04 15.75 -0.47
N LEU A 59 0.07 16.46 -0.66
CA LEU A 59 0.12 17.82 -1.21
C LEU A 59 0.85 17.91 -2.56
N CYS A 60 1.00 16.81 -3.30
CA CYS A 60 1.56 16.87 -4.65
C CYS A 60 0.72 17.81 -5.54
N PRO A 61 1.30 18.90 -6.10
CA PRO A 61 0.57 19.75 -7.03
C PRO A 61 0.35 18.97 -8.33
N GLY A 62 -0.85 18.45 -8.53
CA GLY A 62 -1.25 17.65 -9.70
C GLY A 62 -2.04 16.38 -9.39
N SER A 63 -2.06 15.92 -8.13
CA SER A 63 -2.92 14.82 -7.69
C SER A 63 -4.33 15.35 -7.46
N VAL A 64 -5.23 15.11 -8.42
CA VAL A 64 -6.60 15.63 -8.43
C VAL A 64 -7.59 14.83 -7.57
N GLU A 65 -7.17 13.71 -6.95
CA GLU A 65 -8.14 12.69 -6.47
C GLU A 65 -7.98 12.21 -5.02
N ALA A 66 -6.97 12.66 -4.27
CA ALA A 66 -6.86 12.32 -2.85
C ALA A 66 -7.22 13.54 -2.00
N ASP A 67 -8.13 13.39 -1.05
CA ASP A 67 -8.60 14.38 -0.07
C ASP A 67 -7.47 14.85 0.90
N GLY A 68 -6.31 15.24 0.38
CA GLY A 68 -5.13 15.57 1.18
C GLY A 68 -4.57 14.38 1.96
N GLN A 69 -4.71 13.15 1.44
CA GLN A 69 -4.12 11.95 2.02
C GLN A 69 -3.00 11.39 1.14
N PRO A 70 -1.92 10.85 1.73
CA PRO A 70 -0.88 10.21 0.94
C PRO A 70 -1.37 8.91 0.32
N MET A 71 -0.81 8.57 -0.85
CA MET A 71 -1.19 7.40 -1.63
C MET A 71 0.02 6.48 -1.84
N LEU A 72 -0.20 5.18 -1.70
CA LEU A 72 0.79 4.16 -2.05
C LEU A 72 0.58 3.74 -3.50
N SER A 73 1.62 3.83 -4.32
CA SER A 73 1.58 3.36 -5.71
C SER A 73 2.07 1.91 -5.79
N VAL A 74 1.24 1.05 -6.39
CA VAL A 74 1.53 -0.39 -6.56
C VAL A 74 1.34 -0.77 -8.04
N SER A 75 2.37 -1.36 -8.63
CA SER A 75 2.32 -1.97 -9.97
C SER A 75 2.12 -3.48 -9.86
N PRO A 76 1.56 -4.14 -10.89
CA PRO A 76 1.51 -5.60 -10.91
C PRO A 76 2.93 -6.19 -11.01
N SER A 77 3.11 -7.39 -10.46
CA SER A 77 4.35 -8.16 -10.58
C SER A 77 4.07 -9.61 -10.97
N GLU A 78 5.12 -10.32 -11.40
CA GLU A 78 5.03 -11.75 -11.73
C GLU A 78 4.70 -12.63 -10.51
N SER A 79 4.90 -12.12 -9.29
CA SER A 79 4.59 -12.82 -8.04
C SER A 79 3.12 -12.74 -7.64
N LEU A 80 2.29 -11.99 -8.36
CA LEU A 80 0.86 -11.94 -8.10
C LEU A 80 0.18 -13.27 -8.48
N PRO A 81 -0.74 -13.78 -7.62
CA PRO A 81 -1.50 -14.98 -7.96
C PRO A 81 -2.50 -14.76 -9.11
N SER A 82 -3.01 -13.54 -9.25
CA SER A 82 -3.97 -13.13 -10.28
C SER A 82 -3.96 -11.60 -10.44
N MET A 83 -4.30 -11.10 -11.63
CA MET A 83 -4.44 -9.66 -11.88
C MET A 83 -5.72 -9.08 -11.26
N THR A 84 -6.74 -9.90 -11.03
CA THR A 84 -8.06 -9.49 -10.54
C THR A 84 -8.42 -10.09 -9.18
N GLU A 85 -7.75 -11.18 -8.78
CA GLU A 85 -7.97 -11.85 -7.50
C GLU A 85 -6.70 -11.79 -6.65
N ASN A 86 -6.39 -10.59 -6.14
CA ASN A 86 -5.24 -10.35 -5.27
C ASN A 86 -5.62 -9.39 -4.12
N VAL A 87 -4.68 -9.16 -3.20
CA VAL A 87 -4.91 -8.32 -2.01
C VAL A 87 -5.16 -6.85 -2.33
N TRP A 88 -4.76 -6.38 -3.52
CA TRP A 88 -4.88 -4.99 -3.96
C TRP A 88 -6.20 -4.72 -4.70
N ALA A 89 -6.72 -5.72 -5.42
CA ALA A 89 -7.91 -5.61 -6.27
C ALA A 89 -9.17 -5.02 -5.61
N PRO A 90 -9.49 -5.27 -4.32
CA PRO A 90 -10.67 -4.69 -3.69
C PRO A 90 -10.62 -3.16 -3.56
N TYR A 91 -9.42 -2.55 -3.61
CA TYR A 91 -9.20 -1.12 -3.35
C TYR A 91 -9.02 -0.31 -4.64
N ASP A 92 -8.71 -0.97 -5.75
CA ASP A 92 -8.77 -0.43 -7.11
C ASP A 92 -9.25 -1.55 -8.08
N PRO A 93 -10.56 -1.77 -8.18
CA PRO A 93 -11.12 -2.90 -8.94
C PRO A 93 -10.88 -2.84 -10.45
N GLU A 94 -10.64 -1.64 -10.99
CA GLU A 94 -10.41 -1.42 -12.42
C GLU A 94 -8.91 -1.39 -12.77
N GLY A 95 -8.03 -1.17 -11.78
CA GLY A 95 -6.64 -0.74 -11.96
C GLY A 95 -5.81 -1.48 -13.00
N TRP A 96 -5.68 -2.81 -12.91
CA TRP A 96 -4.79 -3.59 -13.78
C TRP A 96 -5.50 -4.37 -14.89
N ALA A 97 -6.81 -4.19 -15.06
CA ALA A 97 -7.60 -4.94 -16.02
C ALA A 97 -7.14 -4.69 -17.47
N ASP A 98 -6.73 -3.46 -17.79
CA ASP A 98 -6.33 -3.05 -19.15
C ASP A 98 -4.87 -3.35 -19.50
N ALA A 99 -4.03 -3.69 -18.51
CA ALA A 99 -2.60 -3.93 -18.73
C ALA A 99 -2.31 -5.16 -19.62
N ARG A 100 -3.28 -6.08 -19.78
CA ARG A 100 -3.17 -7.24 -20.69
C ARG A 100 -3.53 -6.94 -22.14
N THR A 101 -4.35 -5.92 -22.40
CA THR A 101 -4.85 -5.63 -23.75
C THR A 101 -3.76 -5.07 -24.66
N SER A 102 -2.69 -4.51 -24.07
CA SER A 102 -1.56 -3.95 -24.83
C SER A 102 -0.53 -5.00 -25.27
N GLU A 103 -0.52 -6.21 -24.70
CA GLU A 103 0.41 -7.28 -25.11
C GLU A 103 -0.18 -8.21 -26.19
N SER A 104 -1.51 -8.22 -26.39
CA SER A 104 -2.16 -9.09 -27.40
C SER A 104 -2.25 -8.51 -28.80
N ASP A 105 -2.03 -7.21 -28.99
CA ASP A 105 -2.16 -6.52 -30.29
C ASP A 105 -0.82 -6.33 -31.03
N ALA A 106 0.27 -6.90 -30.51
CA ALA A 106 1.62 -6.79 -31.07
C ALA A 106 2.13 -8.06 -31.78
N GLN A 107 1.23 -8.93 -32.28
CA GLN A 107 1.62 -10.14 -33.01
C GLN A 107 0.86 -10.37 -34.32
#